data_AF-W1XN84-F1
#
_entry.id   AF-W1XN84-F1
#
_cell.length_a   1.000
_cell.length_b   1.000
_cell.length_c   1.000
_cell.angle_alpha   90.00
_cell.angle_beta   90.00
_cell.angle_gamma   90.00
#
_symmetry.space_group_name_H-M   'P 1'
#
loop_
_entity.id
_entity.type
_entity.pdbx_description
1 polymer ?
#
loop_
_entity_poly.entity_id
_entity_poly.type
_entity_poly.pdbx_seq_one_letter_code
_entity_poly.pdbx_strand_id
1 'polypeptide(L)'
;LSLYRPDIVKVCQETVKNIHYDMDFIRLDDKIFRNCPQESIDYAVMEKTKDAVVATMDIGWNDVGAWSSLWELGKKDSSGNV
;
A
#
# COMPACT_ATOMS: atom_id res chain seq x y z
N LEU A 1 -10.69 -10.48 -1.96
CA LEU A 1 -9.35 -10.99 -1.63
C LEU A 1 -9.30 -12.52 -1.56
N SER A 2 -10.20 -13.21 -0.85
CA SER A 2 -10.16 -14.69 -0.73
C SER A 2 -10.20 -15.45 -2.06
N LEU A 3 -10.79 -14.84 -3.10
CA LEU A 3 -10.79 -15.37 -4.47
C LEU A 3 -9.38 -15.41 -5.10
N TYR A 4 -8.53 -14.41 -4.82
CA TYR A 4 -7.25 -14.22 -5.51
C TYR A 4 -6.03 -14.59 -4.64
N ARG A 5 -6.10 -14.34 -3.34
CA ARG A 5 -5.02 -14.58 -2.36
C ARG A 5 -5.56 -15.13 -1.04
N PRO A 6 -6.11 -16.37 -1.04
CA PRO A 6 -6.62 -17.00 0.18
C PRO A 6 -5.55 -17.21 1.25
N ASP A 7 -4.30 -17.36 0.84
CA ASP A 7 -3.13 -17.42 1.71
C ASP A 7 -2.91 -16.13 2.51
N ILE A 8 -2.98 -14.95 1.88
CA ILE A 8 -2.94 -13.65 2.58
C ILE A 8 -4.12 -13.53 3.55
N VAL A 9 -5.34 -13.87 3.10
CA VAL A 9 -6.54 -13.78 3.96
C VAL A 9 -6.39 -14.61 5.21
N LYS A 10 -5.93 -15.85 5.07
CA LYS A 10 -5.76 -16.77 6.20
C LYS A 10 -4.80 -16.19 7.24
N VAL A 11 -3.62 -15.73 6.82
CA VAL A 11 -2.64 -15.15 7.74
C VAL A 11 -3.20 -13.92 8.42
N CYS A 12 -3.80 -12.98 7.67
CA CYS A 12 -4.39 -11.78 8.27
C CYS A 12 -5.49 -12.11 9.30
N GLN A 13 -6.35 -13.08 9.03
CA GLN A 13 -7.38 -13.51 9.98
C GLN A 13 -6.78 -14.15 11.23
N GLU A 14 -5.75 -14.97 11.08
CA GLU A 14 -5.04 -15.58 12.22
C GLU A 14 -4.30 -14.52 13.04
N THR A 15 -3.65 -13.55 12.40
CA THR A 15 -2.99 -12.42 13.08
C THR A 15 -3.99 -11.58 13.86
N VAL A 16 -5.13 -11.22 13.26
CA VAL A 16 -6.15 -10.38 13.91
C VAL A 16 -6.77 -11.08 15.13
N LYS A 17 -6.90 -12.41 15.10
CA LYS A 17 -7.35 -13.19 16.26
C LYS A 17 -6.37 -13.16 17.44
N ASN A 18 -5.10 -12.86 17.18
CA ASN A 18 -4.01 -12.87 18.15
C ASN A 18 -3.42 -11.46 18.37
N ILE A 19 -4.22 -10.40 18.16
CA ILE A 19 -3.77 -9.04 18.49
C ILE A 19 -3.51 -8.91 19.99
N HIS A 20 -2.57 -8.05 20.33
CA HIS A 20 -2.33 -7.63 21.70
C HIS A 20 -2.45 -6.12 21.82
N TYR A 21 -2.95 -5.66 22.96
CA TYR A 21 -3.01 -4.26 23.30
C TYR A 21 -1.72 -3.86 24.01
N ASP A 22 -1.13 -2.76 23.58
CA ASP A 22 0.06 -2.15 24.17
C ASP A 22 -0.21 -0.66 24.37
N MET A 23 -0.60 -0.28 25.60
CA MET A 23 -1.14 1.05 25.90
C MET A 23 -2.28 1.41 24.92
N ASP A 24 -2.10 2.48 24.15
CA ASP A 24 -3.08 2.96 23.17
C ASP A 24 -2.93 2.30 21.78
N PHE A 25 -2.05 1.31 21.64
CA PHE A 25 -1.78 0.62 20.38
C PHE A 25 -2.42 -0.77 20.34
N ILE A 26 -2.99 -1.09 19.18
CA ILE A 26 -3.26 -2.48 18.78
C ILE A 26 -2.05 -2.97 18.01
N ARG A 27 -1.44 -4.05 18.48
CA ARG A 27 -0.31 -4.69 17.83
C ARG A 27 -0.72 -6.03 17.26
N LEU A 28 -0.30 -6.26 16.01
CA LEU A 28 -0.44 -7.53 15.34
C LEU A 28 0.48 -8.57 15.97
N ASP A 29 0.07 -9.84 15.98
CA ASP A 29 1.00 -10.93 16.29
C ASP A 29 2.07 -11.01 15.19
N ASP A 30 3.27 -10.60 15.56
CA ASP A 30 4.42 -10.50 14.68
C ASP A 30 4.85 -11.86 14.11
N LYS A 31 4.79 -12.94 14.91
CA LYS A 31 5.22 -14.28 14.45
C LYS A 31 4.28 -14.82 13.39
N ILE A 32 2.99 -14.57 13.54
CA ILE A 32 1.98 -14.98 12.55
C ILE A 32 2.09 -14.08 11.31
N PHE A 33 2.11 -12.76 11.51
CA PHE A 33 2.06 -11.79 10.41
C PHE A 33 3.29 -11.83 9.51
N ARG A 34 4.48 -12.18 10.03
CA ARG A 34 5.70 -12.40 9.23
C ARG A 34 5.54 -13.46 8.14
N ASN A 35 4.60 -14.39 8.29
CA ASN A 35 4.33 -15.41 7.28
C ASN A 35 3.39 -14.89 6.17
N CYS A 36 2.87 -13.67 6.29
CA CYS A 36 2.03 -13.07 5.27
C CYS A 36 2.89 -12.78 4.03
N PRO A 37 2.50 -13.27 2.86
CA PRO A 37 3.21 -12.95 1.63
C PRO A 37 3.27 -11.44 1.37
N GLN A 38 4.45 -10.95 0.99
CA GLN A 38 4.69 -9.55 0.66
C GLN A 38 4.42 -9.31 -0.83
N GLU A 39 3.15 -9.16 -1.20
CA GLU A 39 2.73 -8.81 -2.57
C GLU A 39 1.89 -7.52 -2.54
N SER A 40 2.10 -6.63 -3.50
CA SER A 40 1.28 -5.41 -3.60
C SER A 40 -0.16 -5.76 -3.97
N ILE A 41 -1.09 -4.87 -3.63
CA ILE A 41 -2.51 -5.08 -3.96
C ILE A 41 -2.74 -5.10 -5.48
N ASP A 42 -1.90 -4.39 -6.24
CA ASP A 42 -1.96 -4.34 -7.70
C ASP A 42 -1.82 -5.75 -8.29
N TYR A 43 -0.76 -6.46 -7.93
CA TYR A 43 -0.53 -7.85 -8.36
C TYR A 43 -1.46 -8.86 -7.68
N ALA A 44 -1.76 -8.64 -6.40
CA ALA A 44 -2.58 -9.57 -5.62
C ALA A 44 -4.03 -9.61 -6.10
N VAL A 45 -4.58 -8.47 -6.54
CA VAL A 45 -6.01 -8.32 -6.85
C VAL A 45 -6.25 -7.51 -8.12
N MET A 46 -5.70 -6.30 -8.22
CA MET A 46 -6.18 -5.31 -9.21
C MET A 46 -5.94 -5.74 -10.65
N GLU A 47 -4.81 -6.38 -10.95
CA GLU A 47 -4.51 -6.90 -12.28
C GLU A 47 -5.36 -8.14 -12.66
N LYS A 48 -5.92 -8.83 -11.68
CA LYS A 48 -6.65 -10.10 -11.87
C LYS A 48 -8.16 -9.94 -11.87
N THR A 49 -8.66 -8.87 -11.25
CA THR A 49 -10.09 -8.71 -11.03
C THR A 49 -10.84 -8.32 -12.29
N LYS A 50 -12.04 -8.88 -12.46
CA LYS A 50 -12.98 -8.47 -13.52
C LYS A 50 -13.89 -7.32 -13.09
N ASP A 51 -13.91 -7.03 -11.79
CA ASP A 51 -14.80 -6.06 -11.17
C ASP A 51 -14.03 -4.79 -10.78
N ALA A 52 -13.27 -4.21 -11.72
CA ALA A 52 -12.56 -2.95 -11.53
C ALA A 52 -13.23 -1.82 -12.32
N VAL A 53 -13.26 -0.63 -11.74
CA VAL A 53 -13.68 0.61 -12.39
C VAL A 53 -12.64 1.69 -12.13
N VAL A 54 -12.43 2.56 -13.11
CA VAL A 54 -11.48 3.67 -13.02
C VAL A 54 -12.25 4.98 -13.17
N ALA A 55 -12.03 5.89 -12.22
CA ALA A 55 -12.54 7.26 -12.30
C ALA A 55 -11.38 8.19 -12.65
N THR A 56 -11.61 9.10 -13.60
CA THR A 56 -10.63 10.13 -13.96
C THR A 56 -10.52 11.15 -12.85
N MET A 57 -9.29 11.52 -12.50
CA MET A 57 -9.01 12.53 -11.49
C MET A 57 -7.89 13.45 -12.00
N ASP A 58 -8.14 14.75 -11.99
CA ASP A 58 -7.14 15.77 -12.30
C ASP A 58 -7.04 16.76 -11.13
N ILE A 59 -6.14 16.47 -10.20
CA ILE A 59 -5.89 17.26 -8.98
C ILE A 59 -4.41 17.62 -8.82
N GLY A 60 -3.58 17.42 -9.85
CA GLY A 60 -2.14 17.59 -9.76
C GLY A 60 -1.44 16.59 -8.81
N TRP A 61 -1.99 15.38 -8.65
CA TRP A 61 -1.43 14.35 -7.78
C TRP A 61 -0.06 13.85 -8.27
N ASN A 62 0.87 13.65 -7.33
CA ASN A 62 2.19 13.06 -7.54
C ASN A 62 2.56 12.26 -6.28
N ASP A 63 3.15 11.08 -6.44
CA ASP A 63 3.52 10.18 -5.34
C ASP A 63 4.86 10.52 -4.67
N VAL A 64 5.62 11.44 -5.26
CA VAL A 64 6.95 11.88 -4.83
C VAL A 64 7.89 10.68 -4.61
N GLY A 65 7.88 9.73 -5.55
CA GLY A 65 8.66 8.49 -5.43
C GLY A 65 10.17 8.65 -5.61
N ALA A 66 10.63 9.76 -6.18
CA ALA A 66 12.05 10.05 -6.41
C ALA A 66 12.40 11.53 -6.23
N TRP A 67 13.69 11.84 -6.04
CA TRP A 67 14.19 13.22 -5.94
C TRP A 67 13.87 14.08 -7.16
N SER A 68 13.78 13.47 -8.35
CA SER A 68 13.36 14.17 -9.57
C SER A 68 11.95 14.75 -9.44
N SER A 69 11.04 14.08 -8.73
CA SER A 69 9.67 14.57 -8.52
C SER A 69 9.66 15.91 -7.77
N LEU A 70 10.55 16.12 -6.81
CA LEU A 70 10.67 17.41 -6.13
C LEU A 70 11.17 18.50 -7.07
N TRP A 71 12.14 18.18 -7.93
CA TRP A 71 12.62 19.11 -8.94
C TRP A 71 11.55 19.44 -9.99
N GLU A 72 10.72 18.47 -10.36
CA GLU A 72 9.61 18.65 -11.31
C GLU A 72 8.50 19.54 -10.73
N LEU A 73 8.10 19.29 -9.49
CA LEU A 73 7.04 20.01 -8.79
C LEU A 73 7.49 21.37 -8.26
N GLY A 74 8.79 21.53 -7.98
CA GLY A 74 9.35 22.71 -7.34
C GLY A 74 9.45 23.92 -8.27
N LYS A 75 9.36 25.11 -7.66
CA LYS A 75 9.57 26.38 -8.36
C LYS A 75 11.06 26.53 -8.67
N LYS A 76 11.37 26.65 -9.96
CA LYS A 76 12.74 26.78 -10.43
C LYS A 76 13.24 28.22 -10.30
N ASP A 77 14.48 28.39 -9.85
CA ASP A 77 15.21 29.65 -9.92
C ASP A 77 15.72 29.93 -11.34
N SER A 78 16.40 31.06 -11.54
CA SER A 78 16.96 31.45 -12.85
C SER A 78 18.05 30.50 -13.38
N SER A 79 18.63 29.69 -12.50
CA SER A 79 19.65 28.69 -12.82
C SER A 79 19.06 27.29 -13.01
N GLY A 80 17.72 27.14 -12.88
CA GLY A 80 17.03 25.86 -13.01
C GLY A 80 17.10 24.99 -11.76
N ASN A 81 17.56 25.52 -10.63
CA ASN A 81 17.54 24.80 -9.35
C ASN A 81 16.16 24.92 -8.70
N VAL A 82 15.82 23.95 -7.85
CA VAL A 82 14.67 23.97 -6.95
C VAL A 82 15.15 24.15 -5.52
#